data_AF-A0A1J7GWT5-F1
#
_entry.id   AF-A0A1J7GWT5-F1
#
_cell.length_a   1.000
_cell.length_b   1.000
_cell.length_c   1.000
_cell.angle_alpha   90.00
_cell.angle_beta   90.00
_cell.angle_gamma   90.00
#
_symmetry.space_group_name_H-M   'P 1'
#
loop_
_entity.id
_entity.type
_entity.pdbx_description
1 polymer ?
#
loop_
_entity_poly.entity_id
_entity_poly.type
_entity_poly.pdbx_seq_one_letter_code
_entity_poly.pdbx_strand_id
1 'polypeptide(L)'
;MEPKTEQSKSGREIRGSDSSSKKAKDLNIDGYPVGGLSIGGHETCIIFPTLKVAFDIGRCPPRAVSQDFLLISHAHMDHIGGLPMYVATRGLYRMKPPTIVVPISVKEDVEQLFEVHRKMDQSELKHNLIGLDVGEEFYLRRNLKVKAFRTYHVIPSQGYILYSVRQKLKPDYIGLSGNEIKNLKSSGVEITYTLTEPEIAFTGDTMSDFIVDENNADALRARILVMECTFVNNSITVEHARDYGHTHLSEIISYAERLKNRAVLLIHFSARYTVEEIEQAVCELPPSLAGRTFALTEGF
;
A
#
# COMPACT_ATOMS: atom_id res chain seq x y z
N MET A 1 46.93 -65.61 0.05
CA MET A 1 45.68 -66.39 0.04
C MET A 1 44.56 -65.43 0.39
N GLU A 2 43.75 -65.08 -0.60
CA GLU A 2 42.38 -64.55 -0.46
C GLU A 2 41.47 -65.53 0.33
N PRO A 3 40.14 -65.30 0.51
CA PRO A 3 39.29 -64.11 0.72
C PRO A 3 38.34 -64.34 1.96
N LYS A 4 37.41 -63.49 2.44
CA LYS A 4 36.08 -63.16 1.88
C LYS A 4 35.26 -62.27 2.85
N THR A 5 34.61 -61.24 2.27
CA THR A 5 33.22 -60.73 2.44
C THR A 5 32.48 -60.86 3.79
N GLU A 6 31.69 -59.89 4.26
CA GLU A 6 30.45 -59.44 3.61
C GLU A 6 29.90 -58.10 4.13
N GLN A 7 29.12 -57.42 3.27
CA GLN A 7 28.47 -56.12 3.45
C GLN A 7 27.26 -56.20 4.39
N SER A 8 26.96 -55.11 5.11
CA SER A 8 25.56 -54.72 5.34
C SER A 8 25.40 -53.20 5.24
N LYS A 9 24.45 -52.79 4.39
CA LYS A 9 24.01 -51.42 4.12
C LYS A 9 23.01 -51.00 5.19
N SER A 10 23.14 -49.79 5.74
CA SER A 10 21.96 -48.99 6.09
C SER A 10 22.23 -47.54 5.75
N GLY A 11 21.63 -47.08 4.66
CA GLY A 11 21.66 -45.68 4.24
C GLY A 11 20.71 -44.89 5.12
N ARG A 12 21.24 -43.88 5.83
CA ARG A 12 20.45 -42.75 6.30
C ARG A 12 20.49 -41.70 5.19
N GLU A 13 19.45 -41.69 4.37
CA GLU A 13 19.13 -40.54 3.53
C GLU A 13 18.86 -39.35 4.44
N ILE A 14 19.79 -38.41 4.48
CA ILE A 14 19.54 -37.06 4.97
C ILE A 14 18.65 -36.43 3.91
N ARG A 15 17.33 -36.43 4.16
CA ARG A 15 16.38 -35.58 3.43
C ARG A 15 16.79 -34.14 3.71
N GLY A 16 17.59 -33.57 2.81
CA GLY A 16 17.73 -32.13 2.70
C GLY A 16 16.33 -31.56 2.51
N SER A 17 15.84 -30.85 3.52
CA SER A 17 14.66 -30.03 3.40
C SER A 17 14.94 -28.99 2.33
N ASP A 18 14.31 -29.19 1.17
CA ASP A 18 14.24 -28.20 0.10
C ASP A 18 13.42 -27.02 0.62
N SER A 19 14.04 -26.19 1.46
CA SER A 19 13.55 -24.85 1.80
C SER A 19 13.94 -23.93 0.65
N SER A 20 13.39 -24.21 -0.54
CA SER A 20 13.33 -23.22 -1.59
C SER A 20 12.50 -22.07 -1.04
N SER A 21 13.17 -21.01 -0.57
CA SER A 21 12.51 -19.73 -0.25
C SER A 21 11.63 -19.35 -1.44
N LYS A 22 10.31 -19.51 -1.28
CA LYS A 22 9.36 -19.00 -2.28
C LYS A 22 9.60 -17.50 -2.29
N LYS A 23 10.23 -16.99 -3.35
CA LYS A 23 10.37 -15.55 -3.54
C LYS A 23 8.97 -14.95 -3.49
N ALA A 24 8.72 -14.04 -2.55
CA ALA A 24 7.50 -13.26 -2.45
C ALA A 24 7.12 -12.74 -3.85
N LYS A 25 5.99 -13.21 -4.38
CA LYS A 25 5.58 -12.95 -5.75
C LYS A 25 4.54 -11.84 -5.75
N ASP A 26 4.75 -10.80 -6.54
CA ASP A 26 3.76 -9.74 -6.70
C ASP A 26 2.45 -10.30 -7.25
N LEU A 27 1.34 -9.86 -6.66
CA LEU A 27 0.01 -10.01 -7.23
C LEU A 27 -0.12 -9.05 -8.41
N ASN A 28 -0.75 -9.47 -9.50
CA ASN A 28 -1.10 -8.58 -10.59
C ASN A 28 -2.59 -8.25 -10.51
N ILE A 29 -2.92 -7.05 -10.05
CA ILE A 29 -4.30 -6.61 -9.81
C ILE A 29 -4.61 -5.47 -10.78
N ASP A 30 -5.57 -5.70 -11.67
CA ASP A 30 -5.99 -4.74 -12.70
C ASP A 30 -4.79 -4.06 -13.41
N GLY A 31 -3.78 -4.84 -13.80
CA GLY A 31 -2.59 -4.37 -14.52
C GLY A 31 -1.51 -3.70 -13.66
N TYR A 32 -1.66 -3.66 -12.34
CA TYR A 32 -0.63 -3.22 -11.41
C TYR A 32 0.02 -4.42 -10.71
N PRO A 33 1.35 -4.57 -10.75
CA PRO A 33 2.03 -5.41 -9.79
C PRO A 33 1.92 -4.77 -8.40
N VAL A 34 1.42 -5.54 -7.44
CA VAL A 34 1.26 -5.17 -6.04
C VAL A 34 1.98 -6.21 -5.20
N GLY A 35 2.87 -5.76 -4.32
CA GLY A 35 3.57 -6.63 -3.38
C GLY A 35 3.53 -6.03 -1.97
N GLY A 36 4.21 -6.68 -1.03
CA GLY A 36 4.24 -6.22 0.35
C GLY A 36 3.82 -7.32 1.31
N LEU A 37 3.53 -6.93 2.53
CA LEU A 37 2.98 -7.78 3.59
C LEU A 37 2.07 -6.94 4.48
N SER A 38 1.09 -7.58 5.10
CA SER A 38 0.20 -6.89 6.04
C SER A 38 -0.47 -7.86 6.98
N ILE A 39 -0.08 -7.79 8.25
CA ILE A 39 -0.62 -8.58 9.35
C ILE A 39 -0.90 -7.64 10.51
N GLY A 40 -2.13 -7.66 11.01
CA GLY A 40 -2.59 -6.70 12.02
C GLY A 40 -1.75 -6.76 13.30
N GLY A 41 -1.28 -5.59 13.75
CA GLY A 41 -0.42 -5.43 14.93
C GLY A 41 1.03 -5.90 14.76
N HIS A 42 1.41 -6.40 13.58
CA HIS A 42 2.74 -6.96 13.34
C HIS A 42 3.56 -6.09 12.40
N GLU A 43 3.04 -5.86 11.19
CA GLU A 43 3.64 -5.01 10.15
C GLU A 43 2.67 -4.86 8.97
N THR A 44 2.57 -3.63 8.45
CA THR A 44 1.98 -3.33 7.14
C THR A 44 2.96 -2.55 6.27
N CYS A 45 3.11 -3.00 5.04
CA CYS A 45 3.79 -2.28 3.97
C CYS A 45 3.28 -2.78 2.61
N ILE A 46 2.57 -1.92 1.87
CA ILE A 46 2.01 -2.24 0.55
C ILE A 46 2.78 -1.49 -0.53
N ILE A 47 3.23 -2.21 -1.56
CA ILE A 47 4.17 -1.70 -2.55
C ILE A 47 3.55 -1.75 -3.94
N PHE A 48 3.60 -0.62 -4.64
CA PHE A 48 3.27 -0.49 -6.07
C PHE A 48 4.54 -0.12 -6.86
N PRO A 49 5.34 -1.10 -7.31
CA PRO A 49 6.64 -0.85 -7.90
C PRO A 49 6.59 0.03 -9.17
N THR A 50 5.56 -0.13 -10.00
CA THR A 50 5.38 0.68 -11.22
C THR A 50 5.12 2.15 -10.91
N LEU A 51 4.59 2.45 -9.72
CA LEU A 51 4.38 3.81 -9.25
C LEU A 51 5.56 4.34 -8.44
N LYS A 52 6.50 3.47 -8.04
CA LYS A 52 7.57 3.75 -7.08
C LYS A 52 7.07 4.20 -5.70
N VAL A 53 5.94 3.64 -5.28
CA VAL A 53 5.21 4.02 -4.06
C VAL A 53 5.15 2.84 -3.10
N ALA A 54 5.41 3.10 -1.82
CA ALA A 54 5.01 2.25 -0.71
C ALA A 54 3.97 2.99 0.16
N PHE A 55 2.99 2.26 0.66
CA PHE A 55 2.07 2.69 1.71
C PHE A 55 2.42 1.96 3.00
N ASP A 56 2.62 2.72 4.07
CA ASP A 56 3.13 2.26 5.37
C ASP A 56 4.46 1.49 5.28
N ILE A 57 5.13 1.33 6.42
CA ILE A 57 6.44 0.71 6.53
C ILE A 57 6.71 0.15 7.93
N GLY A 58 5.90 -0.78 8.44
CA GLY A 58 6.05 -1.28 9.81
C GLY A 58 7.47 -1.65 10.25
N ARG A 59 8.18 -2.49 9.49
CA ARG A 59 9.57 -2.91 9.80
C ARG A 59 10.53 -2.73 8.63
N CYS A 60 10.12 -2.01 7.58
CA CYS A 60 10.92 -1.76 6.37
C CYS A 60 11.35 -3.04 5.65
N PRO A 61 10.42 -3.72 4.93
CA PRO A 61 10.80 -4.89 4.15
C PRO A 61 11.77 -4.48 3.03
N PRO A 62 12.75 -5.32 2.64
CA PRO A 62 13.80 -4.95 1.68
C PRO A 62 13.29 -4.36 0.37
N ARG A 63 12.11 -4.79 -0.09
CA ARG A 63 11.50 -4.30 -1.33
C ARG A 63 11.01 -2.85 -1.22
N ALA A 64 10.62 -2.39 -0.03
CA ALA A 64 10.18 -1.02 0.22
C ALA A 64 11.31 0.00 0.02
N VAL A 65 12.56 -0.39 0.31
CA VAL A 65 13.76 0.44 0.13
C VAL A 65 13.87 0.98 -1.29
N SER A 66 13.39 0.25 -2.30
CA SER A 66 13.44 0.66 -3.71
C SER A 66 12.39 1.71 -4.11
N GLN A 67 11.40 2.00 -3.27
CA GLN A 67 10.34 2.97 -3.57
C GLN A 67 10.83 4.39 -3.28
N ASP A 68 10.52 5.33 -4.17
CA ASP A 68 10.96 6.74 -4.05
C ASP A 68 10.00 7.56 -3.16
N PHE A 69 8.75 7.11 -3.05
CA PHE A 69 7.69 7.74 -2.29
C PHE A 69 7.15 6.77 -1.25
N LEU A 70 7.02 7.24 -0.02
CA LEU A 70 6.43 6.51 1.09
C LEU A 70 5.28 7.34 1.66
N LEU A 71 4.11 6.74 1.84
CA LEU A 71 2.93 7.39 2.38
C LEU A 71 2.48 6.66 3.62
N ILE A 72 2.50 7.34 4.77
CA ILE A 72 2.15 6.79 6.07
C ILE A 72 0.71 7.16 6.40
N SER A 73 -0.12 6.17 6.70
CA SER A 73 -1.54 6.37 7.06
C SER A 73 -1.70 6.92 8.47
N HIS A 74 -0.97 6.37 9.43
CA HIS A 74 -1.01 6.74 10.85
C HIS A 74 0.25 6.29 11.60
N ALA A 75 0.35 6.65 12.88
CA ALA A 75 1.58 6.52 13.68
C ALA A 75 1.67 5.26 14.53
N HIS A 76 0.82 4.23 14.33
CA HIS A 76 1.06 2.95 14.99
C HIS A 76 2.35 2.30 14.51
N MET A 77 3.01 1.58 15.42
CA MET A 77 4.37 1.08 15.22
C MET A 77 4.49 0.13 14.03
N ASP A 78 3.49 -0.71 13.82
CA ASP A 78 3.38 -1.64 12.71
C ASP A 78 3.08 -0.96 11.35
N HIS A 79 2.87 0.36 11.33
CA HIS A 79 2.71 1.15 10.11
C HIS A 79 3.86 2.13 9.86
N ILE A 80 4.56 2.59 10.91
CA ILE A 80 5.58 3.64 10.79
C ILE A 80 6.98 3.23 11.25
N GLY A 81 7.12 2.15 12.02
CA GLY A 81 8.34 1.82 12.78
C GLY A 81 9.60 1.67 11.93
N GLY A 82 9.47 1.28 10.67
CA GLY A 82 10.58 1.11 9.73
C GLY A 82 11.12 2.41 9.13
N LEU A 83 10.57 3.58 9.45
CA LEU A 83 10.95 4.86 8.86
C LEU A 83 12.47 5.16 8.93
N PRO A 84 13.13 5.09 10.11
CA PRO A 84 14.57 5.37 10.19
C PRO A 84 15.40 4.37 9.37
N MET A 85 15.05 3.09 9.47
CA MET A 85 15.74 2.01 8.74
C MET A 85 15.64 2.19 7.22
N TYR A 86 14.46 2.60 6.73
CA TYR A 86 14.22 2.88 5.33
C TYR A 86 15.15 3.97 4.78
N VAL A 87 15.24 5.11 5.49
CA VAL A 87 16.09 6.22 5.08
C VAL A 87 17.58 5.85 5.20
N ALA A 88 17.97 5.22 6.30
CA ALA A 88 19.35 4.77 6.52
C ALA A 88 19.82 3.80 5.42
N THR A 89 19.00 2.80 5.09
CA THR A 89 19.32 1.80 4.07
C THR A 89 19.44 2.42 2.68
N ARG A 90 18.55 3.37 2.32
CA ARG A 90 18.68 4.14 1.08
C ARG A 90 19.97 4.95 1.04
N GLY A 91 20.37 5.56 2.16
CA GLY A 91 21.64 6.26 2.30
C GLY A 91 22.85 5.35 2.09
N LEU A 92 22.86 4.18 2.74
CA LEU A 92 23.88 3.14 2.59
C LEU A 92 24.05 2.73 1.11
N TYR A 93 22.94 2.58 0.38
CA TYR A 93 22.93 2.22 -1.03
C TYR A 93 23.11 3.42 -1.98
N ARG A 94 23.40 4.62 -1.46
CA ARG A 94 23.59 5.87 -2.22
C ARG A 94 22.41 6.17 -3.16
N MET A 95 21.21 5.80 -2.72
CA MET A 95 19.98 6.09 -3.46
C MET A 95 19.57 7.55 -3.28
N LYS A 96 18.71 8.04 -4.17
CA LYS A 96 18.10 9.35 -4.01
C LYS A 96 17.35 9.42 -2.65
N PRO A 97 17.47 10.52 -1.89
CA PRO A 97 16.64 10.75 -0.70
C PRO A 97 15.14 10.54 -1.01
N PRO A 98 14.42 9.77 -0.19
CA PRO A 98 13.00 9.52 -0.43
C PRO A 98 12.15 10.73 -0.07
N THR A 99 10.94 10.77 -0.62
CA THR A 99 9.88 11.66 -0.13
C THR A 99 8.91 10.85 0.72
N ILE A 100 8.73 11.29 1.97
CA ILE A 100 7.88 10.65 2.96
C ILE A 100 6.70 11.60 3.21
N VAL A 101 5.49 11.11 2.98
CA VAL A 101 4.24 11.82 3.26
C VAL A 101 3.63 11.21 4.52
N VAL A 102 3.28 12.06 5.48
CA VAL A 102 2.68 11.66 6.75
C VAL A 102 1.44 12.52 7.04
N PRO A 103 0.51 12.09 7.92
CA PRO A 103 -0.54 12.97 8.42
C PRO A 103 0.10 14.20 9.06
N ILE A 104 -0.45 15.39 8.79
CA ILE A 104 0.12 16.64 9.31
C ILE A 104 0.25 16.62 10.84
N SER A 105 -0.67 15.94 11.53
CA SER A 105 -0.72 15.80 12.98
C SER A 105 0.48 15.10 13.61
N VAL A 106 1.23 14.30 12.85
CA VAL A 106 2.39 13.54 13.35
C VAL A 106 3.71 13.99 12.73
N LYS A 107 3.67 15.04 11.89
CA LYS A 107 4.85 15.51 11.16
C LYS A 107 5.98 15.89 12.12
N GLU A 108 5.68 16.70 13.13
CA GLU A 108 6.67 17.17 14.11
C GLU A 108 7.28 16.01 14.92
N ASP A 109 6.47 15.01 15.29
CA ASP A 109 6.95 13.82 15.99
C ASP A 109 7.90 13.00 15.12
N VAL A 110 7.61 12.87 13.82
CA VAL A 110 8.49 12.19 12.86
C VAL A 110 9.79 12.97 12.64
N GLU A 111 9.75 14.30 12.61
CA GLU A 111 10.96 15.13 12.56
C GLU A 111 11.85 14.86 13.79
N GLN A 112 11.25 14.83 14.98
CA GLN A 112 11.96 14.51 16.22
C GLN A 112 12.52 13.08 16.24
N LEU A 113 11.77 12.09 15.74
CA LEU A 113 12.23 10.71 15.59
C LEU A 113 13.52 10.65 14.76
N PHE A 114 13.57 11.35 13.63
CA PHE A 114 14.78 11.43 12.83
C PHE A 114 15.91 12.14 13.55
N GLU A 115 15.65 13.23 14.28
CA GLU A 115 16.68 13.91 15.09
C GLU A 115 17.29 12.98 16.16
N VAL A 116 16.47 12.17 16.83
CA VAL A 116 16.95 11.17 17.79
C VAL A 116 17.86 10.16 17.11
N HIS A 117 17.44 9.62 15.96
CA HIS A 117 18.27 8.67 15.20
C HIS A 117 19.54 9.30 14.65
N ARG A 118 19.51 10.54 14.14
CA ARG A 118 20.73 11.26 13.70
C ARG A 118 21.75 11.40 14.84
N LYS A 119 21.29 11.70 16.06
CA LYS A 119 22.16 11.80 17.24
C LYS A 119 22.76 10.47 17.67
N MET A 120 22.02 9.36 17.54
CA MET A 120 22.52 8.04 17.91
C MET A 120 23.43 7.43 16.83
N ASP A 121 22.96 7.42 15.58
CA ASP A 121 23.60 6.76 14.44
C ASP A 121 24.71 7.62 13.80
N GLN A 122 24.74 8.92 14.10
CA GLN A 122 25.69 9.89 13.53
C GLN A 122 25.62 9.93 11.99
N SER A 123 24.43 9.70 11.42
CA SER A 123 24.15 9.76 9.99
C SER A 123 23.20 10.92 9.65
N GLU A 124 23.27 11.42 8.41
CA GLU A 124 22.44 12.58 8.00
C GLU A 124 20.95 12.23 7.86
N LEU A 125 20.62 10.97 7.59
CA LEU A 125 19.27 10.48 7.29
C LEU A 125 18.52 11.43 6.34
N LYS A 126 19.10 11.69 5.16
CA LYS A 126 18.56 12.62 4.16
C LYS A 126 17.21 12.13 3.62
N HIS A 127 16.16 12.91 3.82
CA HIS A 127 14.81 12.67 3.29
C HIS A 127 14.06 14.01 3.10
N ASN A 128 12.95 13.96 2.38
CA ASN A 128 11.99 15.06 2.27
C ASN A 128 10.71 14.66 3.01
N LEU A 129 10.36 15.34 4.10
CA LEU A 129 9.17 15.05 4.89
C LEU A 129 8.05 16.05 4.59
N ILE A 130 6.92 15.53 4.14
CA ILE A 130 5.72 16.30 3.80
C ILE A 130 4.62 15.89 4.78
N GLY A 131 4.09 16.86 5.52
CA GLY A 131 2.82 16.67 6.24
C GLY A 131 1.67 17.04 5.30
N LEU A 132 0.63 16.21 5.26
CA LEU A 132 -0.56 16.43 4.45
C LEU A 132 -1.79 16.26 5.34
N ASP A 133 -2.72 17.21 5.29
CA ASP A 133 -4.02 17.11 5.97
C ASP A 133 -5.10 16.52 5.05
N VAL A 134 -6.19 16.03 5.63
CA VAL A 134 -7.33 15.48 4.91
C VAL A 134 -7.84 16.49 3.87
N GLY A 135 -7.94 16.04 2.62
CA GLY A 135 -8.40 16.86 1.49
C GLY A 135 -7.27 17.57 0.73
N GLU A 136 -6.08 17.70 1.32
CA GLU A 136 -4.93 18.32 0.65
C GLU A 136 -4.32 17.39 -0.42
N GLU A 137 -3.68 18.00 -1.41
CA GLU A 137 -3.03 17.32 -2.52
C GLU A 137 -1.54 17.62 -2.59
N PHE A 138 -0.75 16.62 -2.98
CA PHE A 138 0.68 16.77 -3.22
C PHE A 138 1.11 16.07 -4.52
N TYR A 139 1.85 16.77 -5.38
CA TYR A 139 2.41 16.18 -6.59
C TYR A 139 3.69 15.40 -6.27
N LEU A 140 3.59 14.07 -6.24
CA LEU A 140 4.76 13.18 -6.13
C LEU A 140 5.68 13.35 -7.35
N ARG A 141 5.07 13.54 -8.53
CA ARG A 141 5.75 13.91 -9.79
C ARG A 141 4.72 14.48 -10.77
N ARG A 142 5.18 14.99 -11.93
CA ARG A 142 4.34 15.68 -12.93
C ARG A 142 3.04 14.95 -13.31
N ASN A 143 3.06 13.62 -13.39
CA ASN A 143 1.94 12.80 -13.83
C ASN A 143 1.29 11.95 -12.71
N LEU A 144 1.67 12.18 -11.45
CA LEU A 144 1.17 11.44 -10.31
C LEU A 144 1.04 12.38 -9.11
N LYS A 145 -0.19 12.59 -8.64
CA LYS A 145 -0.47 13.31 -7.40
C LYS A 145 -1.12 12.39 -6.38
N VAL A 146 -0.95 12.70 -5.11
CA VAL A 146 -1.68 12.09 -4.01
C VAL A 146 -2.65 13.09 -3.41
N LYS A 147 -3.81 12.62 -2.93
CA LYS A 147 -4.71 13.36 -2.04
C LYS A 147 -4.95 12.54 -0.77
N ALA A 148 -4.92 13.19 0.40
CA ALA A 148 -5.35 12.53 1.63
C ALA A 148 -6.88 12.54 1.75
N PHE A 149 -7.46 11.47 2.31
CA PHE A 149 -8.90 11.36 2.57
C PHE A 149 -9.15 10.85 3.99
N ARG A 150 -10.36 11.08 4.50
CA ARG A 150 -10.69 10.82 5.90
C ARG A 150 -10.84 9.32 6.16
N THR A 151 -10.22 8.85 7.23
CA THR A 151 -10.45 7.53 7.82
C THR A 151 -10.82 7.64 9.29
N TYR A 152 -11.24 6.53 9.88
CA TYR A 152 -11.87 6.49 11.19
C TYR A 152 -11.19 5.43 12.04
N HIS A 153 -10.12 5.82 12.74
CA HIS A 153 -9.34 4.95 13.59
C HIS A 153 -9.18 5.55 15.00
N VAL A 154 -8.63 4.77 15.95
CA VAL A 154 -8.51 5.18 17.36
C VAL A 154 -7.50 6.31 17.60
N ILE A 155 -6.59 6.53 16.65
CA ILE A 155 -5.67 7.67 16.61
C ILE A 155 -5.83 8.46 15.30
N PRO A 156 -5.31 9.70 15.21
CA PRO A 156 -5.29 10.44 13.95
C PRO A 156 -4.73 9.58 12.82
N SER A 157 -5.54 9.43 11.78
CA SER A 157 -5.26 8.58 10.62
C SER A 157 -5.87 9.21 9.37
N GLN A 158 -5.30 8.86 8.23
CA GLN A 158 -5.85 9.21 6.92
C GLN A 158 -5.53 8.14 5.89
N GLY A 159 -6.40 8.01 4.90
CA GLY A 159 -6.11 7.27 3.69
C GLY A 159 -5.51 8.17 2.61
N TYR A 160 -5.03 7.56 1.53
CA TYR A 160 -4.49 8.27 0.37
C TYR A 160 -5.08 7.76 -0.94
N ILE A 161 -5.31 8.69 -1.87
CA ILE A 161 -5.67 8.37 -3.26
C ILE A 161 -4.56 8.86 -4.18
N LEU A 162 -3.97 7.95 -4.95
CA LEU A 162 -3.08 8.26 -6.05
C LEU A 162 -3.87 8.52 -7.32
N TYR A 163 -3.64 9.68 -7.94
CA TYR A 163 -4.25 10.04 -9.21
C TYR A 163 -3.24 10.04 -10.35
N SER A 164 -3.61 9.41 -11.46
CA SER A 164 -2.95 9.62 -12.75
C SER A 164 -3.33 11.00 -13.26
N VAL A 165 -2.32 11.81 -13.64
CA VAL A 165 -2.53 13.13 -14.25
C VAL A 165 -2.02 13.09 -15.68
N ARG A 166 -2.91 13.30 -16.65
CA ARG A 166 -2.61 13.28 -18.08
C ARG A 166 -3.01 14.58 -18.74
N GLN A 167 -2.14 15.11 -19.59
CA GLN A 167 -2.44 16.26 -20.45
C GLN A 167 -2.88 15.75 -21.81
N LYS A 168 -4.11 16.08 -22.24
CA LYS A 168 -4.63 15.72 -23.56
C LYS A 168 -4.83 16.96 -24.40
N LEU A 169 -4.58 16.87 -25.70
CA LEU A 169 -4.84 17.96 -26.64
C LEU A 169 -6.35 18.27 -26.67
N LYS A 170 -6.73 19.55 -26.63
CA LYS A 170 -8.14 19.95 -26.77
C LYS A 170 -8.66 19.54 -28.17
N PRO A 171 -9.93 19.13 -28.29
CA PRO A 171 -10.51 18.68 -29.56
C PRO A 171 -10.30 19.66 -30.71
N ASP A 172 -10.37 20.96 -30.43
CA ASP A 172 -10.23 22.06 -31.41
C ASP A 172 -8.88 22.08 -32.13
N TYR A 173 -7.86 21.42 -31.57
CA TYR A 173 -6.50 21.36 -32.14
C TYR A 173 -6.15 19.99 -32.73
N ILE A 174 -7.08 19.03 -32.70
CA ILE A 174 -6.88 17.71 -33.30
C ILE A 174 -6.81 17.87 -34.83
N GLY A 175 -5.75 17.34 -35.44
CA GLY A 175 -5.51 17.42 -36.89
C GLY A 175 -4.57 18.54 -37.32
N LEU A 176 -4.24 19.48 -36.41
CA LEU A 176 -3.15 20.44 -36.66
C LEU A 176 -1.80 19.73 -36.70
N SER A 177 -0.89 20.25 -37.53
CA SER A 177 0.48 19.79 -37.61
C SER A 177 1.25 20.08 -36.32
N GLY A 178 2.33 19.32 -36.06
CA GLY A 178 3.17 19.55 -34.89
C GLY A 178 3.76 20.96 -34.81
N ASN A 179 4.01 21.61 -35.96
CA ASN A 179 4.50 22.99 -36.01
C ASN A 179 3.43 24.00 -35.61
N GLU A 180 2.18 23.82 -36.06
CA GLU A 180 1.05 24.68 -35.67
C GLU A 180 0.77 24.56 -34.17
N ILE A 181 0.76 23.34 -33.64
CA ILE A 181 0.58 23.08 -32.19
C ILE A 181 1.71 23.74 -31.38
N LYS A 182 2.96 23.64 -31.85
CA LYS A 182 4.11 24.28 -31.19
C LYS A 182 3.98 25.81 -31.19
N ASN A 183 3.58 26.41 -32.32
CA ASN A 183 3.40 27.86 -32.44
C ASN A 183 2.29 28.35 -31.50
N LEU A 184 1.15 27.66 -31.44
CA LEU A 184 0.06 27.97 -30.50
C LEU A 184 0.51 27.90 -29.04
N LYS A 185 1.26 26.86 -28.69
CA LYS A 185 1.82 26.72 -27.34
C LYS A 185 2.81 27.85 -27.02
N SER A 186 3.68 28.20 -27.97
CA SER A 186 4.65 29.29 -27.82
C SER A 186 4.00 30.67 -27.75
N SER A 187 2.81 30.86 -28.35
CA SER A 187 2.02 32.08 -28.21
C SER A 187 1.18 32.13 -26.92
N GLY A 188 1.37 31.17 -26.00
CA GLY A 188 0.68 31.15 -24.71
C GLY A 188 -0.73 30.57 -24.74
N VAL A 189 -1.18 30.01 -25.86
CA VAL A 189 -2.51 29.37 -25.95
C VAL A 189 -2.49 28.05 -25.19
N GLU A 190 -3.44 27.86 -24.28
CA GLU A 190 -3.62 26.60 -23.58
C GLU A 190 -4.25 25.56 -24.52
N ILE A 191 -3.39 24.77 -25.15
CA ILE A 191 -3.77 23.76 -26.15
C ILE A 191 -4.18 22.42 -25.56
N THR A 192 -3.95 22.19 -24.27
CA THR A 192 -4.28 20.92 -23.59
C THR A 192 -5.30 21.11 -22.48
N TYR A 193 -5.98 20.03 -22.10
CA TYR A 193 -6.75 19.95 -20.86
C TYR A 193 -6.19 18.83 -19.98
N THR A 194 -6.40 18.96 -18.66
CA THR A 194 -5.95 17.99 -17.67
C THR A 194 -7.03 16.95 -17.42
N LEU A 195 -6.69 15.67 -17.57
CA LEU A 195 -7.48 14.54 -17.10
C LEU A 195 -6.84 13.98 -15.84
N THR A 196 -7.65 13.79 -14.80
CA THR A 196 -7.22 13.24 -13.51
C THR A 196 -8.10 12.04 -13.17
N GLU A 197 -7.48 10.88 -12.96
CA GLU A 197 -8.18 9.61 -12.72
C GLU A 197 -7.68 9.00 -11.39
N PRO A 198 -8.57 8.62 -10.45
CA PRO A 198 -8.16 7.94 -9.22
C PRO A 198 -7.74 6.50 -9.55
N GLU A 199 -6.46 6.19 -9.37
CA GLU A 199 -5.89 4.88 -9.68
C GLU A 199 -5.90 3.97 -8.45
N ILE A 200 -5.24 4.39 -7.37
CA ILE A 200 -5.07 3.57 -6.17
C ILE A 200 -5.61 4.33 -4.96
N ALA A 201 -6.53 3.74 -4.21
CA ALA A 201 -6.90 4.21 -2.89
C ALA A 201 -6.33 3.26 -1.84
N PHE A 202 -5.73 3.80 -0.78
CA PHE A 202 -5.21 3.05 0.36
C PHE A 202 -5.82 3.62 1.64
N THR A 203 -6.47 2.80 2.45
CA THR A 203 -7.14 3.28 3.68
C THR A 203 -6.19 3.38 4.87
N GLY A 204 -5.18 2.51 4.97
CA GLY A 204 -4.62 2.19 6.29
C GLY A 204 -5.70 1.57 7.18
N ASP A 205 -5.56 1.73 8.49
CA ASP A 205 -6.53 1.21 9.46
C ASP A 205 -7.73 2.16 9.59
N THR A 206 -8.93 1.59 9.59
CA THR A 206 -10.18 2.34 9.65
C THR A 206 -11.36 1.43 9.95
N MET A 207 -12.39 2.00 10.58
CA MET A 207 -13.75 1.47 10.59
C MET A 207 -14.43 1.68 9.23
N SER A 208 -15.51 0.93 8.99
CA SER A 208 -16.30 0.95 7.75
C SER A 208 -16.93 2.30 7.39
N ASP A 209 -16.94 3.26 8.33
CA ASP A 209 -17.47 4.62 8.21
C ASP A 209 -16.88 5.37 7.00
N PHE A 210 -15.64 5.07 6.62
CA PHE A 210 -15.03 5.68 5.43
C PHE A 210 -15.80 5.37 4.13
N ILE A 211 -16.56 4.26 4.09
CA ILE A 211 -17.36 3.83 2.93
C ILE A 211 -18.64 4.66 2.78
N VAL A 212 -19.16 5.19 3.89
CA VAL A 212 -20.39 6.00 3.90
C VAL A 212 -20.11 7.51 3.95
N ASP A 213 -18.87 7.92 4.22
CA ASP A 213 -18.44 9.32 4.08
C ASP A 213 -18.49 9.76 2.61
N GLU A 214 -19.38 10.71 2.31
CA GLU A 214 -19.58 11.24 0.96
C GLU A 214 -18.32 11.93 0.39
N ASN A 215 -17.43 12.42 1.25
CA ASN A 215 -16.17 13.04 0.83
C ASN A 215 -15.17 12.01 0.29
N ASN A 216 -15.40 10.72 0.53
CA ASN A 216 -14.54 9.61 0.10
C ASN A 216 -14.96 9.02 -1.25
N ALA A 217 -15.86 9.66 -2.00
CA ALA A 217 -16.36 9.15 -3.28
C ALA A 217 -15.24 8.74 -4.27
N ASP A 218 -14.11 9.46 -4.29
CA ASP A 218 -12.98 9.13 -5.14
C ASP A 218 -12.24 7.85 -4.71
N ALA A 219 -12.19 7.57 -3.40
CA ALA A 219 -11.62 6.32 -2.90
C ALA A 219 -12.46 5.11 -3.33
N LEU A 220 -13.79 5.25 -3.29
CA LEU A 220 -14.74 4.18 -3.65
C LEU A 220 -14.88 3.94 -5.16
N ARG A 221 -14.36 4.84 -6.00
CA ARG A 221 -14.30 4.69 -7.47
C ARG A 221 -12.89 4.58 -8.02
N ALA A 222 -11.87 4.61 -7.17
CA ALA A 222 -10.49 4.37 -7.57
C ALA A 222 -10.38 3.03 -8.28
N ARG A 223 -9.45 2.89 -9.23
CA ARG A 223 -9.27 1.65 -9.97
C ARG A 223 -9.05 0.45 -9.05
N ILE A 224 -8.16 0.58 -8.07
CA ILE A 224 -7.89 -0.40 -7.01
C ILE A 224 -8.12 0.26 -5.65
N LEU A 225 -8.90 -0.38 -4.79
CA LEU A 225 -9.00 -0.03 -3.37
C LEU A 225 -8.21 -1.04 -2.55
N VAL A 226 -7.19 -0.59 -1.83
CA VAL A 226 -6.48 -1.36 -0.81
C VAL A 226 -7.06 -0.96 0.54
N MET A 227 -7.72 -1.89 1.23
CA MET A 227 -8.37 -1.60 2.50
C MET A 227 -8.14 -2.66 3.55
N GLU A 228 -8.10 -2.23 4.82
CA GLU A 228 -8.03 -3.17 5.93
C GLU A 228 -9.27 -4.06 6.02
N CYS A 229 -9.06 -5.28 6.51
CA CYS A 229 -10.12 -6.19 6.90
C CYS A 229 -9.61 -7.04 8.06
N THR A 230 -9.51 -6.42 9.23
CA THR A 230 -8.87 -7.06 10.40
C THR A 230 -9.58 -8.33 10.85
N PHE A 231 -10.90 -8.41 10.72
CA PHE A 231 -11.72 -9.55 11.16
C PHE A 231 -12.58 -10.13 10.02
N VAL A 232 -12.45 -11.43 9.77
CA VAL A 232 -13.06 -12.11 8.60
C VAL A 232 -14.17 -13.09 8.95
N ASN A 233 -14.38 -13.41 10.23
CA ASN A 233 -15.37 -14.39 10.65
C ASN A 233 -16.07 -13.99 11.96
N ASN A 234 -17.17 -14.69 12.28
CA ASN A 234 -18.03 -14.37 13.42
C ASN A 234 -17.43 -14.74 14.80
N SER A 235 -16.15 -15.12 14.89
CA SER A 235 -15.48 -15.28 16.18
C SER A 235 -15.28 -13.93 16.89
N ILE A 236 -15.35 -12.85 16.14
CA ILE A 236 -15.26 -11.47 16.62
C ILE A 236 -16.46 -10.70 16.09
N THR A 237 -17.09 -9.91 16.96
CA THR A 237 -18.26 -9.12 16.58
C THR A 237 -17.85 -7.85 15.85
N VAL A 238 -18.79 -7.26 15.13
CA VAL A 238 -18.60 -5.96 14.47
C VAL A 238 -18.30 -4.88 15.50
N GLU A 239 -19.00 -4.89 16.65
CA GLU A 239 -18.79 -3.93 17.73
C GLU A 239 -17.37 -4.02 18.27
N HIS A 240 -16.84 -5.24 18.46
CA HIS A 240 -15.46 -5.41 18.90
C HIS A 240 -14.46 -4.89 17.86
N ALA A 241 -14.69 -5.10 16.57
CA ALA A 241 -13.84 -4.52 15.53
C ALA A 241 -13.80 -2.99 15.63
N ARG A 242 -14.97 -2.38 15.81
CA ARG A 242 -15.14 -0.92 15.92
C ARG A 242 -14.55 -0.33 17.19
N ASP A 243 -14.61 -1.04 18.32
CA ASP A 243 -13.98 -0.62 19.59
C ASP A 243 -12.47 -0.38 19.44
N TYR A 244 -11.82 -1.11 18.53
CA TYR A 244 -10.40 -0.96 18.19
C TYR A 244 -10.16 -0.17 16.89
N GLY A 245 -11.21 0.44 16.32
CA GLY A 245 -11.09 1.28 15.13
C GLY A 245 -10.85 0.51 13.84
N HIS A 246 -11.30 -0.74 13.74
CA HIS A 246 -11.08 -1.63 12.60
C HIS A 246 -12.37 -2.03 11.88
N THR A 247 -12.23 -2.57 10.67
CA THR A 247 -13.34 -3.05 9.85
C THR A 247 -13.51 -4.56 9.95
N HIS A 248 -14.77 -5.00 10.12
CA HIS A 248 -15.15 -6.40 9.99
C HIS A 248 -15.63 -6.71 8.55
N LEU A 249 -15.32 -7.89 8.02
CA LEU A 249 -15.67 -8.29 6.63
C LEU A 249 -17.17 -8.16 6.33
N SER A 250 -18.02 -8.46 7.31
CA SER A 250 -19.48 -8.31 7.17
C SER A 250 -19.92 -6.87 6.90
N GLU A 251 -19.22 -5.86 7.41
CA GLU A 251 -19.50 -4.46 7.10
C GLU A 251 -19.16 -4.14 5.64
N ILE A 252 -18.02 -4.65 5.15
CA ILE A 252 -17.61 -4.53 3.73
C ILE A 252 -18.68 -5.15 2.83
N ILE A 253 -19.16 -6.35 3.18
CA ILE A 253 -20.24 -7.04 2.46
C ILE A 253 -21.52 -6.20 2.46
N SER A 254 -21.89 -5.61 3.61
CA SER A 254 -23.10 -4.80 3.73
C SER A 254 -23.08 -3.53 2.86
N TYR A 255 -21.88 -2.99 2.60
CA TYR A 255 -21.67 -1.82 1.76
C TYR A 255 -21.12 -2.13 0.37
N ALA A 256 -21.16 -3.39 -0.08
CA ALA A 256 -20.57 -3.84 -1.34
C ALA A 256 -21.00 -3.00 -2.55
N GLU A 257 -22.26 -2.57 -2.59
CA GLU A 257 -22.82 -1.75 -3.66
C GLU A 257 -22.23 -0.33 -3.73
N ARG A 258 -21.64 0.18 -2.64
CA ARG A 258 -20.95 1.48 -2.64
C ARG A 258 -19.54 1.39 -3.22
N LEU A 259 -18.92 0.20 -3.17
CA LEU A 259 -17.58 -0.03 -3.70
C LEU A 259 -17.64 -0.17 -5.23
N LYS A 260 -17.36 0.92 -5.96
CA LYS A 260 -17.36 0.97 -7.44
C LYS A 260 -15.96 0.70 -8.04
N ASN A 261 -15.00 0.29 -7.21
CA ASN A 261 -13.64 -0.05 -7.63
C ASN A 261 -13.61 -1.24 -8.60
N ARG A 262 -12.63 -1.29 -9.51
CA ARG A 262 -12.47 -2.46 -10.40
C ARG A 262 -11.87 -3.65 -9.67
N ALA A 263 -11.05 -3.40 -8.65
CA ALA A 263 -10.52 -4.40 -7.75
C ALA A 263 -10.46 -3.88 -6.31
N VAL A 264 -10.58 -4.80 -5.36
CA VAL A 264 -10.39 -4.55 -3.92
C VAL A 264 -9.30 -5.50 -3.42
N LEU A 265 -8.28 -4.98 -2.77
CA LEU A 265 -7.25 -5.76 -2.08
C LEU A 265 -7.46 -5.61 -0.57
N LEU A 266 -7.83 -6.70 0.08
CA LEU A 266 -7.96 -6.78 1.53
C LEU A 266 -6.59 -7.07 2.14
N ILE A 267 -6.27 -6.30 3.18
CA ILE A 267 -5.01 -6.35 3.93
C ILE A 267 -5.28 -6.34 5.44
N HIS A 268 -4.22 -6.34 6.25
CA HIS A 268 -4.27 -6.11 7.70
C HIS A 268 -5.10 -7.16 8.45
N PHE A 269 -5.16 -8.38 7.95
CA PHE A 269 -5.85 -9.48 8.64
C PHE A 269 -5.22 -9.72 10.01
N SER A 270 -6.03 -10.00 11.02
CA SER A 270 -5.53 -10.34 12.35
C SER A 270 -4.69 -11.62 12.29
N ALA A 271 -3.54 -11.63 12.99
CA ALA A 271 -2.65 -12.79 13.11
C ALA A 271 -3.30 -14.05 13.74
N ARG A 272 -4.55 -13.94 14.22
CA ARG A 272 -5.32 -15.08 14.73
C ARG A 272 -5.79 -16.04 13.64
N TYR A 273 -5.88 -15.57 12.40
CA TYR A 273 -6.40 -16.36 11.29
C TYR A 273 -5.30 -17.10 10.57
N THR A 274 -5.62 -18.28 10.06
CA THR A 274 -4.76 -18.96 9.09
C THR A 274 -5.00 -18.43 7.67
N VAL A 275 -4.06 -18.69 6.76
CA VAL A 275 -4.20 -18.34 5.35
C VAL A 275 -5.47 -18.98 4.76
N GLU A 276 -5.76 -20.23 5.12
CA GLU A 276 -6.94 -20.95 4.64
C GLU A 276 -8.24 -20.31 5.11
N GLU A 277 -8.30 -19.82 6.36
CA GLU A 277 -9.48 -19.10 6.87
C GLU A 277 -9.72 -17.78 6.12
N ILE A 278 -8.64 -17.04 5.82
CA ILE A 278 -8.71 -15.80 5.04
C ILE A 278 -9.17 -16.09 3.61
N GLU A 279 -8.55 -17.08 2.95
CA GLU A 279 -8.90 -17.47 1.58
C GLU A 279 -10.34 -17.98 1.48
N GLN A 280 -10.80 -18.78 2.45
CA GLN A 280 -12.18 -19.25 2.52
C GLN A 280 -13.16 -18.07 2.65
N ALA A 281 -12.89 -17.12 3.55
CA ALA A 281 -13.73 -15.94 3.73
C ALA A 281 -13.83 -15.08 2.45
N VAL A 282 -12.74 -14.96 1.69
CA VAL A 282 -12.75 -14.26 0.39
C VAL A 282 -13.49 -15.04 -0.69
N CYS A 283 -13.38 -16.38 -0.70
CA CYS A 283 -14.11 -17.23 -1.64
C CYS A 283 -15.64 -17.20 -1.43
N GLU A 284 -16.08 -16.98 -0.19
CA GLU A 284 -17.50 -16.90 0.18
C GLU A 284 -18.13 -15.51 -0.04
N LEU A 285 -17.37 -14.55 -0.57
CA LEU A 285 -17.89 -13.20 -0.84
C LEU A 285 -19.08 -13.22 -1.80
N PRO A 286 -20.05 -12.29 -1.64
CA PRO A 286 -21.21 -12.21 -2.51
C PRO A 286 -20.81 -11.83 -3.94
N PRO A 287 -21.66 -12.08 -4.95
CA PRO A 287 -21.37 -11.76 -6.36
C PRO A 287 -20.97 -10.31 -6.63
N SER A 288 -21.40 -9.36 -5.81
CA SER A 288 -21.02 -7.95 -5.91
C SER A 288 -19.54 -7.70 -5.61
N LEU A 289 -18.85 -8.60 -4.91
CA LEU A 289 -17.41 -8.52 -4.57
C LEU A 289 -16.59 -9.68 -5.13
N ALA A 290 -17.21 -10.85 -5.32
CA ALA A 290 -16.55 -12.04 -5.84
C ALA A 290 -15.89 -11.77 -7.21
N GLY A 291 -14.68 -12.32 -7.40
CA GLY A 291 -13.92 -12.18 -8.64
C GLY A 291 -13.19 -10.85 -8.83
N ARG A 292 -13.45 -9.84 -7.99
CA ARG A 292 -12.70 -8.57 -7.96
C ARG A 292 -12.03 -8.27 -6.62
N THR A 293 -12.30 -9.06 -5.59
CA THR A 293 -11.64 -8.95 -4.28
C THR A 293 -10.50 -9.97 -4.16
N PHE A 294 -9.36 -9.50 -3.66
CA PHE A 294 -8.14 -10.26 -3.42
C PHE A 294 -7.75 -10.15 -1.94
N ALA A 295 -7.11 -11.16 -1.38
CA ALA A 295 -6.46 -11.08 -0.07
C ALA A 295 -4.94 -11.03 -0.24
N LEU A 296 -4.27 -10.14 0.51
CA LEU A 296 -2.83 -10.22 0.69
C LEU A 296 -2.51 -11.10 1.90
N THR A 297 -2.02 -12.31 1.65
CA THR A 297 -1.63 -13.29 2.69
C THR A 297 -0.11 -13.43 2.84
N GLU A 298 0.67 -12.66 2.09
CA GLU A 298 2.14 -12.62 2.25
C GLU A 298 2.49 -12.13 3.67
N GLY A 299 3.30 -12.93 4.37
CA GLY A 299 3.72 -12.69 5.76
C GLY A 299 3.11 -13.65 6.78
N PHE A 300 1.98 -14.30 6.46
CA PHE A 300 1.37 -15.35 7.30
C PHE A 300 2.17 -16.67 7.28
#